data_AF-A0A7C3FVA1-F1
#
_entry.id   AF-A0A7C3FVA1-F1
#
_cell.length_a   1.000
_cell.length_b   1.000
_cell.length_c   1.000
_cell.angle_alpha   90.00
_cell.angle_beta   90.00
_cell.angle_gamma   90.00
#
_symmetry.space_group_name_H-M   'P 1'
#
loop_
_entity.id
_entity.type
_entity.pdbx_description
1 polymer ?
#
loop_
_entity_poly.entity_id
_entity_poly.type
_entity_poly.pdbx_seq_one_letter_code
_entity_poly.pdbx_strand_id
1 'polypeptide(L)'
;MQGLGPGLLVAVAAGLLAHHLRVPGGAVVGAMVGGALYNFSGAPRAELPGWAGVSIQLLVGAMIGFSARRELLPVLLRVLPVALLGVATFLLVGALLSFLVVRLGWLDAVSALFGFVPGGISVMSVVAEGEGGKGAVVAAMHFVRVVTILLVAPWLARYLIALSRAGPGA
;
A
#
# COMPACT_ATOMS: atom_id res chain seq x y z
N MET A 1 -17.61 -14.92 12.52
CA MET A 1 -16.14 -15.15 12.60
C MET A 1 -15.68 -16.55 12.18
N GLN A 2 -16.55 -17.44 11.67
CA GLN A 2 -16.18 -18.84 11.37
C GLN A 2 -15.08 -18.98 10.28
N GLY A 3 -14.92 -18.00 9.39
CA GLY A 3 -13.88 -17.98 8.35
C GLY A 3 -12.52 -17.38 8.76
N LEU A 4 -12.42 -16.79 9.96
CA LEU A 4 -11.21 -16.04 10.36
C LEU A 4 -10.00 -16.97 10.54
N GLY A 5 -10.18 -18.12 11.20
CA GLY A 5 -9.12 -19.11 11.42
C GLY A 5 -8.50 -19.63 10.12
N PRO A 6 -9.27 -20.27 9.22
CA PRO A 6 -8.75 -20.75 7.95
C PRO A 6 -8.21 -19.62 7.06
N GLY A 7 -8.85 -18.45 7.03
CA GLY A 7 -8.36 -17.30 6.26
C GLY A 7 -7.00 -16.79 6.75
N LEU A 8 -6.80 -16.70 8.07
CA LEU A 8 -5.50 -16.34 8.66
C LEU A 8 -4.44 -17.39 8.34
N LEU A 9 -4.76 -18.68 8.42
CA LEU A 9 -3.82 -19.74 8.08
C LEU A 9 -3.36 -19.65 6.62
N VAL A 10 -4.28 -19.43 5.68
CA VAL A 10 -3.95 -19.25 4.26
C VAL A 10 -3.10 -18.00 4.05
N ALA A 11 -3.46 -16.87 4.66
CA ALA A 11 -2.69 -15.63 4.55
C ALA A 11 -1.27 -15.78 5.12
N VAL A 12 -1.13 -16.37 6.31
CA VAL A 12 0.18 -16.59 6.95
C VAL A 12 1.02 -17.58 6.14
N ALA A 13 0.44 -18.69 5.70
CA ALA A 13 1.15 -19.68 4.87
C ALA A 13 1.64 -19.07 3.55
N ALA A 14 0.78 -18.31 2.85
CA ALA A 14 1.15 -17.63 1.62
C ALA A 14 2.23 -16.55 1.85
N GLY A 15 2.13 -15.80 2.95
CA GLY A 15 3.15 -14.82 3.37
C GLY A 15 4.50 -15.47 3.66
N LEU A 16 4.53 -16.54 4.44
CA LEU A 16 5.75 -17.29 4.77
C LEU A 16 6.38 -17.92 3.52
N LEU A 17 5.55 -18.48 2.64
CA LEU A 17 6.00 -19.05 1.37
C LEU A 17 6.65 -17.97 0.49
N ALA A 18 5.98 -16.84 0.27
CA ALA A 18 6.51 -15.74 -0.53
C ALA A 18 7.79 -15.12 0.10
N HIS A 19 7.85 -15.05 1.43
CA HIS A 19 9.06 -14.63 2.14
C HIS A 19 10.23 -15.61 1.91
N HIS A 20 9.97 -16.92 1.99
CA HIS A 20 10.99 -17.95 1.74
C HIS A 20 11.48 -17.95 0.29
N LEU A 21 10.57 -17.68 -0.66
CA LEU A 21 10.89 -17.49 -2.08
C LEU A 21 11.62 -16.17 -2.38
N ARG A 22 11.96 -15.37 -1.35
CA ARG A 22 12.66 -14.08 -1.46
C ARG A 22 11.94 -13.08 -2.37
N VAL A 23 10.61 -13.17 -2.42
CA VAL A 23 9.79 -12.15 -3.08
C VAL A 23 9.97 -10.83 -2.32
N PRO A 24 10.20 -9.69 -3.00
CA PRO A 24 10.33 -8.42 -2.30
C PRO A 24 9.05 -8.05 -1.56
N GLY A 25 9.17 -7.74 -0.27
CA GLY A 25 8.00 -7.58 0.61
C GLY A 25 7.17 -8.85 0.80
N GLY A 26 7.76 -10.04 0.56
CA GLY A 26 7.06 -11.31 0.39
C GLY A 26 6.08 -11.67 1.50
N ALA A 27 6.40 -11.38 2.77
CA ALA A 27 5.47 -11.61 3.88
C ALA A 27 4.15 -10.83 3.71
N VAL A 28 4.25 -9.54 3.35
CA VAL A 28 3.09 -8.66 3.14
C VAL A 28 2.36 -9.02 1.85
N VAL A 29 3.10 -9.13 0.74
CA VAL A 29 2.52 -9.45 -0.57
C VAL A 29 1.82 -10.80 -0.55
N GLY A 30 2.48 -11.83 -0.02
CA GLY A 30 1.94 -13.18 0.09
C GLY A 30 0.70 -13.24 0.99
N ALA A 31 0.71 -12.54 2.13
CA ALA A 31 -0.46 -12.48 3.00
C ALA A 31 -1.64 -11.75 2.35
N MET A 32 -1.39 -10.66 1.64
CA MET A 32 -2.41 -9.92 0.89
C MET A 32 -3.04 -10.79 -0.20
N VAL A 33 -2.21 -11.42 -1.04
CA VAL A 33 -2.69 -12.29 -2.13
C VAL A 33 -3.39 -13.53 -1.58
N GLY A 34 -2.83 -14.19 -0.56
CA GLY A 34 -3.44 -15.36 0.08
C GLY A 34 -4.80 -15.04 0.70
N GLY A 35 -4.91 -13.93 1.42
CA GLY A 35 -6.19 -13.48 1.99
C GLY A 35 -7.23 -13.12 0.92
N ALA A 36 -6.80 -12.47 -0.17
CA ALA A 36 -7.68 -12.18 -1.31
C ALA A 36 -8.19 -13.46 -1.99
N LEU A 37 -7.30 -14.41 -2.28
CA LEU A 37 -7.65 -15.70 -2.87
C LEU A 37 -8.59 -16.50 -1.97
N TYR A 38 -8.35 -16.51 -0.66
CA TYR A 38 -9.26 -17.14 0.30
C TYR A 38 -10.67 -16.53 0.24
N ASN A 39 -10.78 -15.20 0.27
CA ASN A 39 -12.09 -14.53 0.19
C ASN A 39 -12.77 -14.70 -1.18
N PHE A 40 -12.01 -14.92 -2.26
CA PHE A 40 -12.55 -15.25 -3.59
C PHE A 40 -12.93 -16.72 -3.78
N SER A 41 -12.47 -17.62 -2.91
CA SER A 41 -12.76 -19.05 -3.00
C SER A 41 -14.22 -19.43 -2.67
N GLY A 42 -15.05 -18.47 -2.24
CA GLY A 42 -16.41 -18.72 -1.76
C GLY A 42 -16.48 -19.26 -0.33
N ALA A 43 -15.33 -19.43 0.34
CA ALA A 43 -15.27 -19.76 1.75
C ALA A 43 -15.90 -18.65 2.64
N PRO A 44 -16.28 -18.97 3.89
CA PRO A 44 -16.78 -17.96 4.82
C PRO A 44 -15.77 -16.81 4.95
N ARG A 45 -16.25 -15.56 4.82
CA ARG A 45 -15.40 -14.36 4.82
C ARG A 45 -14.51 -14.32 6.07
N ALA A 46 -13.22 -14.08 5.83
CA ALA A 46 -12.26 -13.80 6.87
C ALA A 46 -12.30 -12.29 7.18
N GLU A 47 -12.91 -11.94 8.31
CA GLU A 47 -12.99 -10.57 8.80
C GLU A 47 -12.29 -10.47 10.15
N LEU A 48 -11.26 -9.64 10.20
CA LEU A 48 -10.59 -9.30 11.45
C LEU A 48 -11.53 -8.43 12.30
N PRO A 49 -11.55 -8.60 13.62
CA PRO A 49 -12.31 -7.71 14.50
C PRO A 49 -11.73 -6.29 14.42
N GLY A 50 -12.60 -5.27 14.54
CA GLY A 50 -12.22 -3.87 14.29
C GLY A 50 -11.02 -3.37 15.11
N TRP A 51 -10.84 -3.87 16.34
CA TRP A 51 -9.69 -3.53 17.18
C TRP A 51 -8.36 -4.04 16.63
N ALA A 52 -8.34 -5.19 15.93
CA ALA A 52 -7.11 -5.79 15.44
C ALA A 52 -6.42 -4.92 14.38
N GLY A 53 -7.20 -4.32 13.49
CA GLY A 53 -6.67 -3.39 12.48
C GLY A 53 -6.00 -2.18 13.12
N VAL A 54 -6.62 -1.59 14.15
CA VAL A 54 -6.06 -0.46 14.90
C VAL A 54 -4.79 -0.88 15.66
N SER A 55 -4.80 -2.03 16.33
CA SER A 55 -3.63 -2.54 17.04
C SER A 55 -2.44 -2.75 16.09
N ILE A 56 -2.66 -3.33 14.91
CA ILE A 56 -1.61 -3.53 13.91
C ILE A 56 -1.07 -2.18 13.42
N GLN A 57 -1.94 -1.20 13.16
CA GLN A 57 -1.51 0.14 12.73
C GLN A 57 -0.68 0.85 13.79
N LEU A 58 -1.05 0.74 15.07
CA LEU A 58 -0.28 1.28 16.19
C LEU A 58 1.10 0.64 16.28
N LEU A 59 1.20 -0.69 16.15
CA LEU A 59 2.47 -1.41 16.19
C LEU A 59 3.37 -1.05 15.00
N VAL A 60 2.81 -0.97 13.79
CA VAL A 60 3.57 -0.55 12.59
C VAL A 60 4.05 0.90 12.74
N GLY A 61 3.20 1.80 13.25
CA GLY A 61 3.58 3.18 13.53
C GLY A 61 4.70 3.28 14.56
N ALA A 62 4.60 2.53 15.66
CA ALA A 62 5.65 2.46 16.68
C ALA A 62 6.97 1.90 16.12
N MET A 63 6.91 0.85 15.31
CA MET A 63 8.08 0.26 14.65
C MET A 63 8.79 1.27 13.74
N ILE A 64 8.03 2.03 12.94
CA ILE A 64 8.58 3.10 12.09
C ILE A 64 9.19 4.20 12.96
N GLY A 65 8.48 4.62 14.02
CA GLY A 65 8.95 5.65 14.95
C GLY A 65 10.25 5.26 15.68
N PHE A 66 10.36 4.03 16.16
CA PHE A 66 11.56 3.50 16.83
C PHE A 66 12.76 3.34 15.88
N SER A 67 12.53 3.35 14.58
CA SER A 67 13.60 3.34 13.58
C SER A 67 14.27 4.72 13.43
N ALA A 68 13.65 5.80 13.95
CA ALA A 68 14.22 7.13 13.93
C ALA A 68 15.38 7.24 14.94
N ARG A 69 16.53 7.73 14.47
CA ARG A 69 17.72 7.94 15.30
C ARG A 69 18.08 9.42 15.35
N ARG A 70 18.65 9.88 16.46
CA ARG A 70 18.99 11.30 16.66
C ARG A 70 20.02 11.77 15.63
N GLU A 71 20.92 10.89 15.22
CA GLU A 71 21.97 11.19 14.24
C GLU A 71 21.40 11.44 12.83
N LEU A 72 20.19 10.94 12.54
CA LEU A 72 19.51 11.15 11.26
C LEU A 72 18.76 12.48 11.20
N LEU A 73 18.55 13.16 12.33
CA LEU A 73 17.72 14.37 12.40
C LEU A 73 18.24 15.51 11.48
N PRO A 74 19.54 15.82 11.42
CA PRO A 74 20.03 16.85 10.50
C PRO A 74 19.81 16.49 9.03
N VAL A 75 19.97 15.20 8.68
CA VAL A 75 19.71 14.70 7.33
C VAL A 75 18.22 14.81 7.01
N LEU A 76 17.35 14.39 7.93
CA LEU A 76 15.90 14.45 7.79
C LEU A 76 15.43 15.89 7.55
N LEU A 77 15.88 16.84 8.36
CA LEU A 77 15.52 18.25 8.19
C LEU A 77 16.00 18.82 6.85
N ARG A 78 17.16 18.38 6.37
CA ARG A 78 17.68 18.78 5.05
C ARG A 78 16.85 18.22 3.89
N VAL A 79 16.40 16.97 4.00
CA VAL A 79 15.59 16.33 2.93
C VAL A 79 14.09 16.62 3.04
N LEU A 80 13.62 17.11 4.19
CA LEU A 80 12.20 17.35 4.47
C LEU A 80 11.50 18.19 3.39
N PRO A 81 12.05 19.34 2.92
CA PRO A 81 11.40 20.13 1.87
C PRO A 81 11.22 19.34 0.56
N VAL A 82 12.24 18.57 0.17
CA VAL A 82 12.19 17.74 -1.04
C VAL A 82 11.22 16.57 -0.87
N ALA A 83 11.16 15.98 0.33
CA ALA A 83 10.20 14.92 0.65
C ALA A 83 8.75 15.44 0.59
N LEU A 84 8.48 16.62 1.14
CA LEU A 84 7.17 17.27 1.07
C LEU A 84 6.79 17.59 -0.39
N LEU A 85 7.74 18.04 -1.20
CA LEU A 85 7.54 18.27 -2.62
C LEU A 85 7.23 16.96 -3.37
N GLY A 86 7.88 15.85 -2.99
CA GLY A 86 7.55 14.51 -3.48
C GLY A 86 6.13 14.08 -3.13
N VAL A 87 5.68 14.32 -1.89
CA VAL A 87 4.29 14.05 -1.48
C VAL A 87 3.32 14.91 -2.28
N ALA A 88 3.56 16.22 -2.39
CA ALA A 88 2.74 17.11 -3.20
C ALA A 88 2.66 16.65 -4.66
N THR A 89 3.77 16.17 -5.23
CA THR A 89 3.80 15.61 -6.59
C THR A 89 2.91 14.38 -6.70
N PHE A 90 2.98 13.44 -5.75
CA PHE A 90 2.10 12.27 -5.76
C PHE A 90 0.62 12.64 -5.61
N LEU A 91 0.29 13.62 -4.76
CA LEU A 91 -1.08 14.12 -4.61
C LEU A 91 -1.59 14.76 -5.92
N LEU A 92 -0.78 15.59 -6.56
CA LEU A 92 -1.12 16.25 -7.81
C LEU A 92 -1.32 15.25 -8.96
N VAL A 93 -0.40 14.29 -9.12
CA VAL A 93 -0.52 13.23 -10.14
C VAL A 93 -1.74 12.35 -9.86
N GLY A 94 -1.98 11.99 -8.60
CA GLY A 94 -3.18 11.22 -8.20
C GLY A 94 -4.48 11.96 -8.53
N ALA A 95 -4.55 13.25 -8.23
CA ALA A 95 -5.70 14.09 -8.58
C ALA A 95 -5.90 14.21 -10.10
N LEU A 96 -4.81 14.34 -10.88
CA LEU A 96 -4.87 14.38 -12.34
C LEU A 96 -5.38 13.06 -12.94
N LEU A 97 -4.90 11.93 -12.44
CA LEU A 97 -5.37 10.60 -12.86
C LEU A 97 -6.83 10.39 -12.49
N SER A 98 -7.23 10.81 -11.29
CA SER A 98 -8.64 10.80 -10.87
C SER A 98 -9.51 11.61 -11.84
N PHE A 99 -9.11 12.85 -12.15
CA PHE A 99 -9.83 13.70 -13.11
C PHE A 99 -9.97 13.01 -14.47
N LEU A 100 -8.90 12.39 -14.98
CA LEU A 100 -8.92 11.68 -16.26
C LEU A 100 -9.92 10.51 -16.24
N VAL A 101 -9.88 9.67 -15.22
CA VAL A 101 -10.75 8.49 -15.11
C VAL A 101 -12.23 8.87 -14.93
N VAL A 102 -12.50 9.97 -14.22
CA VAL A 102 -13.86 10.54 -14.11
C VAL A 102 -14.33 11.06 -15.47
N ARG A 103 -13.46 11.74 -16.23
CA ARG A 103 -13.80 12.22 -17.57
C ARG A 103 -14.06 11.10 -18.58
N LEU A 104 -13.40 9.96 -18.42
CA LEU A 104 -13.64 8.75 -19.21
C LEU A 104 -14.91 8.00 -18.78
N GLY A 105 -15.56 8.41 -17.68
CA GLY A 105 -16.79 7.79 -17.18
C GLY A 105 -16.59 6.43 -16.52
N TRP A 106 -15.36 6.08 -16.12
CA TRP A 106 -15.05 4.76 -15.56
C TRP A 106 -15.34 4.67 -14.06
N LEU A 107 -15.19 5.76 -13.32
CA LEU A 107 -15.43 5.84 -11.87
C LEU A 107 -16.11 7.16 -11.49
N ASP A 108 -16.83 7.15 -10.36
CA ASP A 108 -17.32 8.37 -9.73
C ASP A 108 -16.16 9.19 -9.11
N ALA A 109 -16.38 10.49 -8.94
CA ALA A 109 -15.33 11.42 -8.50
C ALA A 109 -14.73 11.08 -7.13
N VAL A 110 -15.56 10.61 -6.21
CA VAL A 110 -15.14 10.28 -4.83
C VAL A 110 -14.26 9.02 -4.86
N SER A 111 -14.73 7.93 -5.47
CA SER A 111 -13.96 6.70 -5.61
C SER A 111 -12.66 6.91 -6.38
N ALA A 112 -12.69 7.69 -7.46
CA ALA A 112 -11.50 7.99 -8.25
C ALA A 112 -10.48 8.78 -7.42
N LEU A 113 -10.89 9.85 -6.74
CA LEU A 113 -9.98 10.69 -5.96
C LEU A 113 -9.30 9.90 -4.85
N PHE A 114 -10.09 9.23 -4.00
CA PHE A 114 -9.55 8.47 -2.87
C PHE A 114 -8.82 7.19 -3.30
N GLY A 115 -9.14 6.63 -4.48
CA GLY A 115 -8.45 5.47 -5.04
C GLY A 115 -7.07 5.78 -5.64
N PHE A 116 -6.91 6.96 -6.27
CA PHE A 116 -5.63 7.37 -6.89
C PHE A 116 -4.69 8.08 -5.92
N VAL A 117 -5.22 8.81 -4.94
CA VAL A 117 -4.42 9.52 -3.94
C VAL A 117 -3.76 8.53 -2.95
N PRO A 118 -2.46 8.68 -2.63
CA PRO A 118 -1.80 7.83 -1.64
C PRO A 118 -2.42 7.95 -0.24
N GLY A 119 -2.50 6.83 0.46
CA GLY A 119 -3.07 6.77 1.81
C GLY A 119 -3.24 5.33 2.32
N GLY A 120 -3.61 5.19 3.60
CA GLY A 120 -3.91 3.89 4.20
C GLY A 120 -5.16 3.27 3.59
N ILE A 121 -5.10 1.99 3.19
CA ILE A 121 -6.20 1.28 2.50
C ILE A 121 -7.51 1.41 3.29
N SER A 122 -7.46 1.07 4.58
CA SER A 122 -8.63 1.10 5.47
C SER A 122 -9.20 2.50 5.69
N VAL A 123 -8.35 3.53 5.73
CA VAL A 123 -8.80 4.91 5.96
C VAL A 123 -9.46 5.45 4.70
N MET A 124 -8.80 5.30 3.55
CA MET A 124 -9.31 5.84 2.29
C MET A 124 -10.59 5.14 1.83
N SER A 125 -10.74 3.83 2.06
CA SER A 125 -11.97 3.13 1.73
C SER A 125 -13.16 3.59 2.58
N VAL A 126 -12.95 3.79 3.88
CA VAL A 126 -14.01 4.25 4.80
C VAL A 126 -14.39 5.70 4.53
N VAL A 127 -13.41 6.57 4.29
CA VAL A 127 -13.67 7.98 3.95
C VAL A 127 -14.44 8.07 2.63
N ALA A 128 -14.02 7.32 1.60
CA ALA A 128 -14.74 7.31 0.33
C ALA A 128 -16.19 6.85 0.48
N GLU A 129 -16.45 5.83 1.30
CA GLU A 129 -17.81 5.34 1.56
C GLU A 129 -18.65 6.36 2.34
N GLY A 130 -18.06 7.06 3.30
CA GLY A 130 -18.71 8.17 4.02
C GLY A 130 -19.06 9.36 3.13
N GLU A 131 -18.27 9.60 2.08
CA GLU A 131 -18.50 10.66 1.08
C GLU A 131 -19.38 10.19 -0.10
N GLY A 132 -20.01 9.01 -0.01
CA GLY A 132 -20.93 8.49 -1.03
C GLY A 132 -20.27 7.77 -2.22
N GLY A 133 -18.96 7.51 -2.15
CA GLY A 133 -18.21 6.69 -3.10
C GLY A 133 -18.26 5.19 -2.77
N LYS A 134 -17.49 4.41 -3.53
CA LYS A 134 -17.43 2.95 -3.45
C LYS A 134 -16.17 2.51 -2.71
N GLY A 135 -16.25 2.39 -1.39
CA GLY A 135 -15.12 2.00 -0.53
C GLY A 135 -14.42 0.71 -0.96
N ALA A 136 -15.17 -0.30 -1.42
CA ALA A 136 -14.61 -1.56 -1.92
C ALA A 136 -13.72 -1.38 -3.17
N VAL A 137 -14.08 -0.46 -4.07
CA VAL A 137 -13.29 -0.14 -5.27
C VAL A 137 -11.98 0.54 -4.87
N VAL A 138 -12.06 1.51 -3.95
CA VAL A 138 -10.88 2.21 -3.40
C VAL A 138 -9.93 1.21 -2.72
N ALA A 139 -10.46 0.29 -1.93
CA ALA A 139 -9.67 -0.77 -1.29
C ALA A 139 -8.96 -1.65 -2.33
N ALA A 140 -9.65 -2.04 -3.41
CA ALA A 140 -9.06 -2.84 -4.49
C ALA A 140 -7.96 -2.08 -5.25
N MET A 141 -8.16 -0.79 -5.55
CA MET A 141 -7.13 0.05 -6.20
C MET A 141 -5.87 0.15 -5.31
N HIS A 142 -6.06 0.37 -4.01
CA HIS A 142 -4.98 0.43 -3.05
C HIS A 142 -4.27 -0.93 -2.86
N PHE A 143 -5.01 -2.04 -2.92
CA PHE A 143 -4.44 -3.39 -2.89
C PHE A 143 -3.48 -3.59 -4.07
N VAL A 144 -3.94 -3.31 -5.29
CA VAL A 144 -3.13 -3.42 -6.51
C VAL A 144 -1.90 -2.52 -6.41
N ARG A 145 -2.08 -1.29 -5.91
CA ARG A 145 -0.98 -0.33 -5.70
C ARG A 145 0.10 -0.88 -4.77
N VAL A 146 -0.28 -1.37 -3.58
CA VAL A 146 0.70 -1.85 -2.58
C VAL A 146 1.45 -3.06 -3.10
N VAL A 147 0.75 -4.04 -3.69
CA VAL A 147 1.39 -5.22 -4.29
C VAL A 147 2.35 -4.81 -5.40
N THR A 148 1.92 -3.94 -6.31
CA THR A 148 2.75 -3.46 -7.43
C THR A 148 3.98 -2.71 -6.92
N ILE A 149 3.84 -1.80 -5.96
CA ILE A 149 4.97 -1.05 -5.41
C ILE A 149 5.99 -2.00 -4.77
N LEU A 150 5.54 -2.93 -3.92
CA LEU A 150 6.45 -3.85 -3.24
C LEU A 150 7.21 -4.75 -4.22
N LEU A 151 6.54 -5.20 -5.29
CA LEU A 151 7.16 -6.06 -6.30
C LEU A 151 8.07 -5.28 -7.26
N VAL A 152 7.66 -4.10 -7.73
CA VAL A 152 8.34 -3.38 -8.82
C VAL A 152 9.41 -2.41 -8.32
N ALA A 153 9.18 -1.72 -7.19
CA ALA A 153 10.09 -0.68 -6.70
C ALA A 153 11.54 -1.16 -6.50
N PRO A 154 11.81 -2.36 -5.96
CA PRO A 154 13.19 -2.85 -5.80
C PRO A 154 13.92 -3.03 -7.13
N TRP A 155 13.22 -3.52 -8.16
CA TRP A 155 13.79 -3.68 -9.50
C TRP A 155 14.07 -2.32 -10.15
N LEU A 156 13.10 -1.41 -10.08
CA LEU A 156 13.26 -0.06 -10.59
C LEU A 156 14.42 0.67 -9.90
N ALA A 157 14.53 0.54 -8.57
CA ALA A 157 15.63 1.13 -7.80
C ALA A 157 16.99 0.58 -8.26
N ARG A 158 17.13 -0.75 -8.40
CA ARG A 158 18.38 -1.38 -8.89
C ARG A 158 18.76 -0.87 -10.29
N TYR A 159 17.78 -0.73 -11.18
CA TYR A 159 18.00 -0.24 -12.53
C TYR A 159 18.46 1.23 -12.56
N LEU A 160 17.79 2.11 -11.81
CA LEU A 160 18.14 3.53 -11.74
C LEU A 160 19.51 3.77 -11.09
N ILE A 161 19.86 2.99 -10.06
CA ILE A 161 21.17 3.06 -9.43
C ILE A 161 22.27 2.55 -10.36
N ALA A 162 21.99 1.52 -11.18
CA ALA A 162 22.95 1.04 -12.18
C ALA A 162 23.22 2.11 -13.26
N LEU A 163 22.17 2.79 -13.73
CA LEU A 163 22.28 3.90 -14.68
C LEU A 163 23.08 5.07 -14.13
N SER A 164 22.86 5.47 -12.87
CA SER A 164 23.59 6.59 -12.27
C SER A 164 25.08 6.30 -12.07
N ARG A 165 25.45 5.02 -11.91
CA ARG A 165 26.86 4.57 -11.87
C ARG A 165 27.51 4.46 -13.25
N ALA A 166 26.73 4.40 -14.32
CA ALA A 166 27.22 4.26 -15.71
C ALA A 166 27.33 5.61 -16.45
N GLY A 167 27.02 6.74 -15.79
CA GLY A 167 27.18 8.09 -16.36
C GLY A 167 28.65 8.51 -16.50
N PRO A 168 28.99 9.38 -17.48
CA PRO A 168 30.38 9.69 -17.85
C PRO A 168 31.07 10.53 -16.77
N GLY A 169 31.88 9.88 -15.94
CA GLY A 169 32.67 10.51 -14.87
C GLY A 169 33.38 9.54 -13.91
N ALA A 170 33.48 8.25 -14.27
CA ALA A 170 34.35 7.27 -13.60
C ALA A 170 35.64 7.09 -14.41
#